data_AF-A0A7L1UR64-F1
#
_entry.id   AF-A0A7L1UR64-F1
#
_cell.length_a   1.000
_cell.length_b   1.000
_cell.length_c   1.000
_cell.angle_alpha   90.00
_cell.angle_beta   90.00
_cell.angle_gamma   90.00
#
_symmetry.space_group_name_H-M   'P 1'
#
loop_
_entity.id
_entity.type
_entity.pdbx_description
1 polymer ?
#
loop_
_entity_poly.entity_id
_entity_poly.type
_entity_poly.pdbx_seq_one_letter_code
_entity_poly.pdbx_strand_id
1 'polypeptide(L)' 'ECREFPEFRLRRHSIPPFIPLERLSREFLPQKPREFLGILFQHLNAFVGRRQQLRQLQ' A
#
# COMPACT_ATOMS: atom_id res chain seq x y z
N GLU A 1 6.68 2.58 -31.89
CA GLU A 1 5.41 2.40 -31.15
C GLU A 1 5.66 2.53 -29.66
N CYS A 2 5.42 3.72 -29.10
CA CYS A 2 5.51 3.93 -27.65
C CYS A 2 4.31 3.24 -27.00
N ARG A 3 4.57 2.20 -26.20
CA ARG A 3 3.53 1.55 -25.37
C ARG A 3 3.09 2.54 -24.29
N GLU A 4 1.93 3.15 -24.48
CA GLU A 4 1.23 3.89 -23.43
C GLU A 4 0.80 2.89 -22.36
N PHE A 5 1.59 2.75 -21.28
CA PHE A 5 1.11 2.07 -20.09
C PHE A 5 0.04 2.98 -19.47
N PRO A 6 -1.21 2.50 -19.28
CA PRO A 6 -2.24 3.32 -18.68
C PRO A 6 -1.76 3.79 -17.32
N GLU A 7 -1.82 5.11 -17.11
CA GLU A 7 -1.33 5.76 -15.90
C GLU A 7 -2.12 5.20 -14.70
N PHE A 8 -1.50 4.31 -13.91
CA PHE A 8 -2.15 3.72 -12.74
C PHE A 8 -2.32 4.77 -11.65
N ARG A 9 -3.50 5.42 -11.62
CA ARG A 9 -3.89 6.37 -10.57
C ARG A 9 -4.82 5.73 -9.57
N LEU A 10 -4.51 5.88 -8.29
CA LEU A 10 -5.45 5.55 -7.22
C LEU A 10 -6.61 6.56 -7.21
N ARG A 11 -7.83 6.08 -7.44
CA ARG A 11 -9.04 6.92 -7.36
C ARG A 11 -9.73 6.87 -6.01
N ARG A 12 -9.84 5.68 -5.42
CA ARG A 12 -10.50 5.43 -4.13
C ARG A 12 -9.74 4.34 -3.38
N HIS A 13 -9.61 4.50 -2.07
CA HIS A 13 -9.03 3.50 -1.19
C HIS A 13 -9.61 3.60 0.22
N SER A 14 -9.66 2.46 0.91
CA SER A 14 -10.02 2.37 2.33
C SER A 14 -8.79 2.16 3.21
N ILE A 15 -7.60 2.48 2.69
CA ILE A 15 -6.34 2.32 3.41
C ILE A 15 -6.20 3.41 4.48
N PRO A 16 -5.78 3.06 5.71
CA PRO A 16 -5.56 4.02 6.79
C PRO A 16 -4.60 5.17 6.41
N PRO A 17 -4.85 6.41 6.87
CA PRO A 17 -4.09 7.60 6.47
C PRO A 17 -2.64 7.61 6.96
N PHE A 18 -2.28 6.78 7.94
CA PHE A 18 -0.90 6.64 8.41
C PHE A 18 0.00 5.87 7.44
N ILE A 19 -0.57 5.18 6.44
CA ILE A 19 0.21 4.53 5.38
C ILE A 19 0.44 5.58 4.29
N PRO A 20 1.69 5.85 3.86
CA PRO A 20 2.02 6.91 2.91
C PRO A 20 1.67 6.51 1.46
N LEU A 21 0.39 6.25 1.22
CA LEU A 21 -0.12 5.63 0.00
C LEU A 21 0.11 6.50 -1.24
N GLU A 22 -0.01 7.81 -1.13
CA GLU A 22 0.23 8.73 -2.25
C GLU A 22 1.68 8.65 -2.74
N ARG A 23 2.66 8.64 -1.83
CA ARG A 23 4.08 8.47 -2.16
C ARG A 23 4.34 7.11 -2.78
N LEU A 24 3.86 6.03 -2.15
CA LEU A 24 4.03 4.66 -2.65
C LEU A 24 3.39 4.47 -4.02
N SER A 25 2.23 5.09 -4.26
CA SER A 25 1.51 5.00 -5.51
C SER A 25 2.29 5.62 -6.67
N ARG A 26 2.89 6.80 -6.47
CA ARG A 26 3.71 7.48 -7.48
C ARG A 26 5.00 6.73 -7.79
N GLU A 27 5.63 6.15 -6.79
CA GLU A 27 6.94 5.51 -6.92
C GLU A 27 6.84 4.10 -7.52
N PHE A 28 5.87 3.30 -7.09
CA PHE A 28 5.83 1.87 -7.40
C PHE A 28 4.73 1.46 -8.39
N LEU A 29 3.59 2.15 -8.49
CA LEU A 29 2.51 1.69 -9.40
C LEU A 29 2.86 1.73 -10.90
N PRO A 30 3.57 2.75 -11.43
CA PRO A 30 3.79 2.84 -12.88
C PRO A 30 4.67 1.71 -13.43
N GLN A 31 5.63 1.24 -12.62
CA GLN A 31 6.66 0.29 -13.07
C GLN A 31 6.58 -1.06 -12.35
N LYS A 32 6.09 -1.08 -11.10
CA LYS A 32 6.25 -2.19 -10.17
C LYS A 32 5.03 -2.41 -9.26
N PRO A 33 3.84 -2.69 -9.82
CA PRO A 33 2.61 -2.84 -9.04
C PRO A 33 2.67 -3.99 -8.01
N ARG A 34 3.46 -5.05 -8.28
CA ARG A 34 3.67 -6.14 -7.31
C ARG A 34 4.44 -5.69 -6.08
N GLU A 35 5.49 -4.88 -6.25
CA GLU A 35 6.26 -4.32 -5.13
C GLU A 35 5.39 -3.38 -4.30
N PHE A 36 4.58 -2.53 -4.96
CA PHE A 36 3.59 -1.68 -4.30
C PHE A 36 2.67 -2.49 -3.37
N LEU A 37 2.05 -3.56 -3.89
CA LEU A 37 1.15 -4.40 -3.11
C LEU A 37 1.86 -5.12 -1.96
N GLY A 38 3.12 -5.53 -2.17
CA GLY A 38 3.95 -6.14 -1.11
C GLY A 38 4.22 -5.18 0.04
N ILE A 39 4.62 -3.94 -0.27
CA ILE A 39 4.85 -2.90 0.74
C ILE A 39 3.55 -2.58 1.49
N LEU A 40 2.44 -2.45 0.77
CA LEU A 40 1.13 -2.20 1.37
C LEU A 40 0.70 -3.33 2.32
N PHE A 41 0.91 -4.59 1.92
CA PHE A 41 0.64 -5.76 2.73
C PHE A 41 1.44 -5.76 4.04
N GLN A 42 2.73 -5.42 3.98
CA GLN A 42 3.58 -5.30 5.17
C GLN A 42 3.06 -4.25 6.15
N HIS A 43 2.68 -3.06 5.66
CA HIS A 43 2.15 -2.00 6.52
C HIS A 43 0.83 -2.41 7.22
N LEU A 44 -0.08 -3.02 6.47
CA LEU A 44 -1.37 -3.48 7.02
C LEU A 44 -1.17 -4.57 8.07
N ASN A 45 -0.32 -5.55 7.79
CA ASN A 45 -0.03 -6.62 8.74
C ASN A 45 0.71 -6.14 9.97
N ALA A 46 1.66 -5.20 9.83
CA ALA A 46 2.34 -4.63 10.98
C ALA A 46 1.36 -3.90 11.91
N PHE A 47 0.38 -3.19 11.33
CA PHE A 47 -0.68 -2.54 12.11
C PHE A 47 -1.58 -3.54 12.83
N VAL A 48 -2.09 -4.54 12.10
CA VAL A 48 -2.96 -5.57 12.69
C VAL A 48 -2.22 -6.41 13.72
N GLY A 49 -0.95 -6.75 13.47
CA GLY A 49 -0.07 -7.48 14.37
C GLY A 49 0.10 -6.75 15.70
N ARG A 50 0.45 -5.46 15.67
CA ARG A 50 0.53 -4.63 16.89
C ARG A 50 -0.80 -4.56 17.64
N ARG A 51 -1.91 -4.38 16.91
CA ARG A 51 -3.24 -4.37 17.53
C ARG A 51 -3.55 -5.70 18.22
N GLN A 52 -3.20 -6.82 17.60
CA GLN A 52 -3.43 -8.14 18.18
C GLN A 52 -2.55 -8.41 19.39
N GLN A 53 -1.27 -8.01 19.35
CA GLN A 53 -0.36 -8.11 20.49
C GLN A 53 -0.93 -7.38 21.71
N LEU A 54 -1.44 -6.16 21.54
CA LEU A 54 -2.07 -5.42 22.62
C LEU A 54 -3.33 -6.11 23.17
N ARG A 55 -4.15 -6.72 22.31
CA ARG A 55 -5.34 -7.47 22.72
C ARG A 55 -5.01 -8.75 23.49
N GLN A 56 -3.86 -9.37 23.24
CA GLN A 56 -3.41 -10.56 23.95
C GLN A 56 -2.80 -10.24 25.32
N LEU A 57 -2.42 -8.99 25.55
CA LEU A 57 -1.90 -8.49 26.84
C LEU A 57 -3.01 -7.98 27.77
N GLN A 58 -4.26 -7.90 27.28
CA GLN A 58 -5.46 -7.58 28.05
C GLN A 58 -6.10 -8.86 28.60
#